data_AF-A0A3S1G7M5-F1
#
_entry.id   AF-A0A3S1G7M5-F1
#
_cell.length_a   1.000
_cell.length_b   1.000
_cell.length_c   1.000
_cell.angle_alpha   90.00
_cell.angle_beta   90.00
_cell.angle_gamma   90.00
#
_symmetry.space_group_name_H-M   'P 1'
#
loop_
_entity.id
_entity.type
_entity.pdbx_description
1 polymer ?
#
loop_
_entity_poly.entity_id
_entity_poly.type
_entity_poly.pdbx_seq_one_letter_code
_entity_poly.pdbx_strand_id
1 'polypeptide(L)'
;PQAIWRRLAKHLDLPEIPPLEYSWSGMAAVEPDFLPRLVDLGPGLIASFACNGRGIAMTTSMGKVLADWADGAKQDLPLPFAPPSPIPFHSLMRHAPNMLLPLSMLRDRLDEAG
;
A
#
# COMPACT_ATOMS: atom_id res chain seq x y z
N PRO A 1 6.89 16.44 -1.53
CA PRO A 1 6.22 17.01 -2.73
C PRO A 1 7.17 17.33 -3.88
N GLN A 2 8.21 18.15 -3.68
CA GLN A 2 9.10 18.59 -4.77
C GLN A 2 9.77 17.43 -5.55
N ALA A 3 10.23 16.39 -4.85
CA ALA A 3 10.82 15.21 -5.50
C ALA A 3 9.81 14.48 -6.42
N ILE A 4 8.56 14.32 -5.98
CA ILE A 4 7.47 13.73 -6.77
C ILE A 4 7.16 14.61 -7.99
N TRP A 5 7.06 15.91 -7.77
CA TRP A 5 6.77 16.90 -8.81
C TRP A 5 7.86 16.95 -9.90
N ARG A 6 9.14 16.87 -9.52
CA ARG A 6 10.26 16.74 -10.47
C ARG A 6 10.24 15.41 -11.23
N ARG A 7 9.92 14.30 -10.54
CA ARG A 7 9.79 12.98 -11.19
C ARG A 7 8.67 12.97 -12.21
N LEU A 8 7.53 13.59 -11.91
CA LEU A 8 6.41 13.74 -12.85
C LEU A 8 6.88 14.38 -14.16
N ALA A 9 7.58 15.51 -14.07
CA ALA A 9 8.09 16.22 -15.24
C ALA A 9 9.06 15.36 -16.07
N LYS A 10 9.97 14.62 -15.41
CA LYS A 10 10.88 13.69 -16.07
C LYS A 10 10.12 12.56 -16.80
N HIS A 11 9.17 11.92 -16.13
CA HIS A 11 8.48 10.73 -16.67
C HIS A 11 7.42 11.09 -17.73
N LEU A 12 6.91 12.31 -17.73
CA LEU A 12 5.93 12.80 -18.71
C LEU A 12 6.54 13.72 -19.79
N ASP A 13 7.86 13.90 -19.80
CA ASP A 13 8.59 14.77 -20.74
C ASP A 13 7.97 16.16 -20.89
N LEU A 14 7.63 16.78 -19.76
CA LEU A 14 6.97 18.08 -19.76
C LEU A 14 8.00 19.19 -20.07
N PRO A 15 7.77 20.05 -21.09
CA PRO A 15 8.68 21.13 -21.43
C PRO A 15 8.74 22.21 -20.34
N GLU A 16 7.63 22.42 -19.62
CA GLU A 16 7.55 23.28 -18.45
C GLU A 16 6.73 22.58 -17.36
N ILE A 17 7.14 22.75 -16.10
CA ILE A 17 6.45 22.14 -14.96
C ILE A 17 5.39 23.12 -14.45
N PRO A 18 4.09 22.79 -14.54
CA PRO A 18 3.03 23.69 -14.08
C PRO A 18 3.09 23.87 -12.56
N PRO A 19 2.84 25.09 -12.03
CA PRO A 19 2.92 25.38 -10.61
C PRO A 19 1.96 24.50 -9.80
N LEU A 20 2.45 24.01 -8.65
CA LEU A 20 1.66 23.17 -7.75
C LEU A 20 0.68 24.03 -6.95
N GLU A 21 -0.60 23.98 -7.29
CA GLU A 21 -1.65 24.75 -6.60
C GLU A 21 -1.99 24.15 -5.23
N TYR A 22 -2.11 22.82 -5.15
CA TYR A 22 -2.44 22.11 -3.93
C TYR A 22 -1.64 20.82 -3.79
N SER A 23 -1.39 20.43 -2.55
CA SER A 23 -0.86 19.11 -2.23
C SER A 23 -1.38 18.63 -0.88
N TRP A 24 -1.60 17.33 -0.78
CA TRP A 24 -1.94 16.67 0.47
C TRP A 24 -1.03 15.47 0.69
N SER A 25 -0.97 15.04 1.94
CA SER A 25 -0.35 13.80 2.35
C SER A 25 -1.34 13.02 3.21
N GLY A 26 -1.12 11.72 3.29
CA GLY A 26 -1.93 10.83 4.10
C GLY A 26 -1.09 9.69 4.64
N MET A 27 -1.72 8.87 5.47
CA MET A 27 -1.13 7.64 5.97
C MET A 27 -1.65 6.47 5.15
N ALA A 28 -0.74 5.63 4.67
CA ALA A 28 -1.09 4.37 4.01
C ALA A 28 -0.72 3.21 4.94
N ALA A 29 -1.64 2.27 5.10
CA ALA A 29 -1.29 0.94 5.61
C ALA A 29 -0.55 0.19 4.50
N VAL A 30 0.67 -0.24 4.79
CA VAL A 30 1.53 -0.97 3.86
C VAL A 30 2.08 -2.21 4.52
N GLU A 31 2.30 -3.24 3.72
CA GLU A 31 2.87 -4.51 4.15
C GLU A 31 4.13 -4.81 3.34
N PRO A 32 5.17 -5.42 3.92
CA PRO A 32 6.47 -5.62 3.25
C PRO A 32 6.41 -6.46 1.98
N ASP A 33 5.43 -7.36 1.86
CA ASP A 33 5.20 -8.21 0.69
C ASP A 33 4.24 -7.59 -0.36
N PHE A 34 3.77 -6.37 -0.10
CA PHE A 34 2.85 -5.63 -0.96
C PHE A 34 1.49 -6.29 -1.23
N LEU A 35 1.13 -7.32 -0.46
CA LEU A 35 -0.17 -7.99 -0.52
C LEU A 35 -1.16 -7.38 0.49
N PRO A 36 -2.46 -7.32 0.15
CA PRO A 36 -3.48 -6.96 1.13
C PRO A 36 -3.61 -8.07 2.19
N ARG A 37 -4.16 -7.71 3.35
CA ARG A 37 -4.40 -8.64 4.45
C ARG A 37 -5.87 -8.97 4.58
N LEU A 38 -6.18 -10.23 4.83
CA LEU A 38 -7.47 -10.69 5.33
C LEU A 38 -7.27 -11.05 6.80
N VAL A 39 -8.08 -10.49 7.69
CA VAL A 39 -7.89 -10.65 9.13
C VAL A 39 -9.19 -11.10 9.80
N ASP A 40 -9.07 -12.18 10.57
CA ASP A 40 -10.12 -12.67 11.45
C ASP A 40 -9.94 -12.04 12.83
N LEU A 41 -10.81 -11.10 13.20
CA LEU A 41 -10.75 -10.35 14.46
C LEU A 41 -11.50 -11.06 15.60
N GLY A 42 -12.09 -12.23 15.35
CA GLY A 42 -12.93 -12.95 16.29
C GLY A 42 -14.39 -13.04 15.83
N PRO A 43 -15.30 -13.54 16.70
CA PRO A 43 -16.68 -13.83 16.31
C PRO A 43 -17.40 -12.61 15.69
N GLY A 44 -17.81 -12.77 14.43
CA GLY A 44 -18.55 -11.74 13.68
C GLY A 44 -17.72 -10.53 13.23
N LEU A 45 -16.39 -10.55 13.38
CA LEU A 45 -15.52 -9.44 13.07
C LEU A 45 -14.43 -9.87 12.07
N ILE A 46 -14.46 -9.25 10.89
CA ILE A 46 -13.47 -9.46 9.84
C ILE A 46 -12.94 -8.10 9.38
N ALA A 47 -11.70 -8.08 8.91
CA ALA A 47 -11.09 -6.87 8.37
C ALA A 47 -10.24 -7.18 7.14
N SER A 48 -10.06 -6.16 6.31
CA SER A 48 -9.05 -6.15 5.29
C SER A 48 -8.37 -4.79 5.17
N PHE A 49 -7.06 -4.80 4.97
CA PHE A 49 -6.24 -3.59 4.86
C PHE A 49 -5.00 -3.85 4.01
N ALA A 50 -4.07 -2.89 3.99
CA ALA A 50 -2.83 -2.93 3.23
C ALA A 50 -3.06 -3.04 1.71
N CYS A 51 -3.91 -2.17 1.16
CA CYS A 51 -4.07 -2.08 -0.29
C CYS A 51 -2.84 -1.49 -1.01
N ASN A 52 -1.78 -1.11 -0.26
CA ASN A 52 -0.43 -0.80 -0.77
C ASN A 52 -0.39 0.21 -1.94
N GLY A 53 -1.25 1.23 -1.88
CA GLY A 53 -1.36 2.26 -2.93
C GLY A 53 -2.35 1.95 -4.05
N ARG A 54 -3.01 0.79 -4.02
CA ARG A 54 -4.04 0.35 -4.97
C ARG A 54 -5.43 0.31 -4.33
N GLY A 55 -5.67 1.21 -3.37
CA GLY A 55 -6.87 1.26 -2.53
C GLY A 55 -8.16 1.05 -3.30
N ILE A 56 -8.45 1.92 -4.27
CA ILE A 56 -9.72 1.91 -5.03
C ILE A 56 -9.98 0.55 -5.69
N ALA A 57 -9.02 0.03 -6.45
CA ALA A 57 -9.18 -1.25 -7.15
C ALA A 57 -9.26 -2.42 -6.17
N MET A 58 -8.35 -2.46 -5.18
CA MET A 58 -8.26 -3.58 -4.24
C MET A 58 -9.47 -3.65 -3.32
N THR A 59 -9.94 -2.53 -2.76
CA THR A 59 -11.12 -2.52 -1.88
C THR A 59 -12.40 -2.88 -2.64
N THR A 60 -12.50 -2.52 -3.92
CA THR A 60 -13.63 -2.93 -4.77
C THR A 60 -13.68 -4.45 -4.90
N SER A 61 -12.57 -5.09 -5.26
CA SER A 61 -12.49 -6.55 -5.39
C SER A 61 -12.63 -7.27 -4.04
N MET A 62 -11.96 -6.77 -3.00
CA MET A 62 -12.01 -7.34 -1.64
C MET A 62 -13.38 -7.20 -0.99
N GLY A 63 -14.16 -6.17 -1.33
CA GLY A 63 -15.51 -6.01 -0.79
C GLY A 63 -16.40 -7.23 -1.03
N LYS A 64 -16.29 -7.83 -2.23
CA LYS A 64 -17.03 -9.06 -2.56
C LYS A 64 -16.55 -10.26 -1.73
N VAL A 65 -15.23 -10.41 -1.59
CA VAL A 65 -14.62 -11.46 -0.77
C VAL A 65 -15.03 -11.34 0.71
N LEU A 66 -15.05 -10.12 1.26
CA LEU A 66 -15.49 -9.88 2.63
C LEU A 66 -16.99 -10.12 2.81
N ALA A 67 -17.81 -9.83 1.80
CA ALA A 67 -19.24 -10.13 1.84
C ALA A 67 -19.49 -11.65 1.84
N ASP A 68 -18.82 -12.40 0.95
CA ASP A 68 -18.93 -13.86 0.90
C ASP A 68 -18.43 -14.50 2.22
N TRP A 69 -17.35 -13.97 2.81
CA TRP A 69 -16.89 -14.39 4.14
C TRP A 69 -17.94 -14.08 5.22
N ALA A 70 -18.53 -12.89 5.23
CA ALA A 70 -19.56 -12.53 6.20
C ALA A 70 -20.79 -13.46 6.12
N ASP A 71 -21.08 -14.03 4.95
CA ASP A 71 -22.14 -15.03 4.74
C ASP A 71 -21.73 -16.47 5.10
N GLY A 72 -20.48 -16.68 5.54
CA GLY A 72 -19.95 -17.96 6.03
C GLY A 72 -18.99 -18.68 5.09
N ALA A 73 -18.70 -18.13 3.89
CA ALA A 73 -17.81 -18.75 2.90
C ALA A 73 -16.32 -18.51 3.20
N LYS A 74 -15.87 -18.86 4.40
CA LYS A 74 -14.48 -18.62 4.87
C LYS A 74 -13.41 -19.50 4.21
N GLN A 75 -13.79 -20.61 3.57
CA GLN A 75 -12.84 -21.65 3.14
C GLN A 75 -12.22 -21.39 1.77
N ASP A 76 -12.85 -20.56 0.92
CA ASP A 76 -12.45 -20.33 -0.47
C ASP A 76 -11.95 -18.89 -0.72
N LEU A 77 -11.24 -18.32 0.26
CA LEU A 77 -10.72 -16.97 0.15
C LEU A 77 -9.53 -16.91 -0.83
N PRO A 78 -9.44 -15.88 -1.68
CA PRO A 78 -8.34 -15.74 -2.65
C PRO A 78 -6.98 -15.43 -2.01
N LEU A 79 -6.98 -15.13 -0.71
CA LEU A 79 -5.81 -14.82 0.09
C LEU A 79 -5.90 -15.55 1.42
N PRO A 80 -4.75 -15.94 2.00
CA PRO A 80 -4.74 -16.47 3.35
C PRO A 80 -5.22 -15.38 4.33
N PHE A 81 -6.07 -15.77 5.27
CA PHE A 81 -6.40 -14.93 6.42
C PHE A 81 -5.57 -15.33 7.63
N ALA A 82 -5.37 -14.40 8.55
CA ALA A 82 -4.66 -14.64 9.80
C ALA A 82 -5.34 -13.87 10.95
N PRO A 83 -5.15 -14.28 12.23
CA PRO A 83 -5.48 -13.41 13.35
C PRO A 83 -4.60 -12.15 13.32
N PRO A 84 -4.96 -11.08 14.05
CA PRO A 84 -4.13 -9.89 14.16
C PRO A 84 -2.78 -10.24 14.76
N SER A 85 -1.71 -9.83 14.09
CA SER A 85 -0.34 -9.94 14.61
C SER A 85 0.20 -8.56 14.96
N PRO A 86 0.81 -8.36 16.13
CA PRO A 86 1.50 -7.12 16.44
C PRO A 86 2.72 -6.94 15.52
N ILE A 87 3.04 -5.69 15.18
CA ILE A 87 4.28 -5.34 14.48
C ILE A 87 5.38 -5.14 15.52
N PRO A 88 6.44 -5.96 15.54
CA PRO A 88 7.57 -5.77 16.44
C PRO A 88 8.19 -4.38 16.27
N PHE A 89 8.47 -3.69 17.37
CA PHE A 89 9.09 -2.35 17.36
C PHE A 89 8.35 -1.33 16.47
N HIS A 90 7.00 -1.38 16.47
CA HIS A 90 6.16 -0.54 15.60
C HIS A 90 6.54 0.96 15.58
N SER A 91 6.90 1.51 16.75
CA SER A 91 7.33 2.92 16.87
C SER A 91 8.56 3.27 16.03
N LEU A 92 9.46 2.31 15.81
CA LEU A 92 10.61 2.44 14.94
C LEU A 92 10.25 2.05 13.49
N MET A 93 9.59 0.90 13.32
CA MET A 93 9.28 0.32 12.00
C MET A 93 8.41 1.23 11.13
N ARG A 94 7.54 2.05 11.73
CA ARG A 94 6.73 3.05 10.99
C ARG A 94 7.56 4.05 10.17
N HIS A 95 8.84 4.25 10.52
CA HIS A 95 9.74 5.14 9.79
C HIS A 95 10.56 4.42 8.69
N ALA A 96 10.59 3.08 8.70
CA ALA A 96 11.39 2.29 7.79
C ALA A 96 11.10 2.58 6.29
N PRO A 97 9.84 2.72 5.83
CA PRO A 97 9.58 3.03 4.41
C PRO A 97 10.24 4.33 3.94
N ASN A 98 10.19 5.38 4.77
CA ASN A 98 10.80 6.67 4.43
C ASN A 98 12.34 6.62 4.47
N MET A 99 12.91 5.83 5.38
CA MET A 99 14.37 5.65 5.49
C MET A 99 14.94 4.84 4.31
N LEU A 100 14.17 3.87 3.80
CA LEU A 100 14.59 3.01 2.69
C LEU A 100 14.41 3.67 1.33
N LEU A 101 13.54 4.69 1.21
CA LEU A 101 13.22 5.34 -0.05
C LEU A 101 14.44 5.79 -0.88
N PRO A 102 15.50 6.42 -0.33
CA PRO A 102 16.67 6.80 -1.12
C PRO A 102 17.41 5.59 -1.72
N LEU A 103 17.47 4.48 -0.97
CA LEU A 103 18.07 3.23 -1.44
C LEU A 103 17.21 2.60 -2.55
N SER A 104 15.89 2.60 -2.38
CA SER A 104 14.93 2.16 -3.41
C SER A 104 15.11 2.98 -4.69
N MET A 105 15.19 4.30 -4.58
CA MET A 105 15.41 5.19 -5.73
C MET A 105 16.76 4.97 -6.41
N LEU A 106 17.81 4.62 -5.66
CA LEU A 106 19.11 4.27 -6.23
C LEU A 106 19.02 2.95 -6.99
N ARG A 107 18.37 1.94 -6.40
CA ARG A 107 18.14 0.65 -7.04
C ARG A 107 17.34 0.79 -8.33
N ASP A 108 16.25 1.55 -8.31
CA ASP A 108 15.44 1.83 -9.51
C ASP A 108 16.30 2.43 -10.64
N ARG A 109 17.22 3.34 -10.32
CA ARG A 109 18.14 3.93 -11.32
C ARG A 109 19.14 2.94 -11.89
N LEU A 110 19.63 2.00 -11.07
CA LEU A 110 20.54 0.95 -11.52
C LEU A 110 19.81 -0.05 -12.42
N ASP A 111 18.56 -0.38 -12.07
CA ASP A 111 17.70 -1.26 -12.87
C ASP A 111 17.29 -0.61 -14.21
N GLU A 112 17.13 0.73 -14.27
CA GLU A 112 16.88 1.47 -15.52
C GLU A 112 18.13 1.58 -16.44
N ALA A 113 19.34 1.38 -15.91
CA ALA A 113 20.60 1.60 -16.63
C ALA A 113 21.25 0.33 -17.19
N GLY A 114 20.75 -0.85 -16.83
CA GLY A 114 21.18 -2.16 -17.35
C GLY A 114 20.26 -2.68 -18.43
#